data_AF-D2QN74-F1
#
_entry.id   AF-D2QN74-F1
#
_cell.length_a   1.000
_cell.length_b   1.000
_cell.length_c   1.000
_cell.angle_alpha   90.00
_cell.angle_beta   90.00
_cell.angle_gamma   90.00
#
_symmetry.space_group_name_H-M   'P 1'
#
loop_
_entity.id
_entity.type
_entity.pdbx_description
1 polymer ?
#
loop_
_entity_poly.entity_id
_entity_poly.type
_entity_poly.pdbx_seq_one_letter_code
_entity_poly.pdbx_strand_id
1 'polypeptide(L)' 'MVKFKKIVVSALMVIVWFVMFAMLIPMKSGRGQFVTVFICLTINGVLAAYYSCLDRRPATFREWLKM' A
#
# COMPACT_ATOMS: atom_id res chain seq x y z
N MET A 1 -4.41 9.87 -18.57
CA MET A 1 -4.96 9.64 -17.22
C MET A 1 -4.23 8.56 -16.42
N VAL A 2 -3.90 7.40 -16.99
CA VAL A 2 -3.27 6.28 -16.25
C VAL A 2 -1.93 6.65 -15.61
N LYS A 3 -1.05 7.39 -16.33
CA LYS A 3 0.21 7.92 -15.78
C LYS A 3 0.00 8.81 -14.56
N PHE A 4 -0.99 9.72 -14.62
CA PHE A 4 -1.34 10.58 -13.49
C PHE A 4 -1.88 9.77 -12.31
N LYS A 5 -2.76 8.79 -12.56
CA LYS A 5 -3.26 7.88 -11.51
C LYS A 5 -2.13 7.09 -10.85
N LYS A 6 -1.14 6.61 -11.61
CA LYS A 6 0.04 5.93 -11.08
C LYS A 6 0.88 6.85 -10.18
N ILE A 7 1.10 8.10 -10.60
CA ILE A 7 1.82 9.09 -9.80
C ILE A 7 1.08 9.35 -8.49
N VAL A 8 -0.25 9.53 -8.54
CA VAL A 8 -1.08 9.74 -7.35
C VAL A 8 -1.04 8.53 -6.41
N VAL A 9 -1.18 7.31 -6.93
CA VAL A 9 -1.11 6.07 -6.13
C VAL A 9 0.28 5.88 -5.53
N SER A 10 1.34 6.15 -6.29
CA SER A 10 2.71 6.09 -5.79
C SER A 10 2.96 7.12 -4.69
N ALA A 11 2.46 8.35 -4.83
CA ALA A 11 2.55 9.38 -3.80
C ALA A 11 1.78 8.95 -2.52
N LEU A 12 0.58 8.38 -2.67
CA LEU A 12 -0.18 7.83 -1.56
C LEU A 12 0.55 6.69 -0.85
N MET A 13 1.21 5.78 -1.58
CA MET A 13 2.03 4.73 -0.94
C MET A 13 3.14 5.30 -0.07
N VAL A 14 3.84 6.32 -0.57
CA VAL A 14 4.90 7.02 0.16
C VAL A 14 4.34 7.72 1.40
N ILE A 15 3.17 8.35 1.28
CA ILE A 15 2.47 8.97 2.42
C ILE A 15 2.11 7.92 3.48
N VAL A 16 1.56 6.77 3.08
CA VAL A 16 1.20 5.69 4.01
C VAL A 16 2.44 5.17 4.75
N TRP A 17 3.59 5.05 4.06
CA TRP A 17 4.86 4.72 4.70
C TRP A 17 5.31 5.80 5.70
N PHE A 18 5.22 7.08 5.32
CA PHE A 18 5.53 8.19 6.23
C PHE A 18 4.64 8.19 7.47
N VAL A 19 3.33 7.95 7.31
CA VAL A 19 2.38 7.83 8.42
C VAL A 19 2.72 6.65 9.32
N MET A 20 3.10 5.51 8.73
CA MET A 20 3.54 4.34 9.49
C MET A 20 4.74 4.67 10.39
N PHE A 21 5.78 5.31 9.83
CA PHE A 21 6.95 5.75 10.60
C PHE A 21 6.60 6.80 11.66
N ALA A 22 5.77 7.80 11.30
CA ALA A 22 5.35 8.85 12.21
C ALA A 22 4.52 8.32 13.39
N MET A 23 3.73 7.26 13.20
CA MET A 23 2.94 6.63 14.27
C MET A 23 3.75 5.61 15.09
N LEU A 24 4.74 4.95 14.49
CA LEU A 24 5.58 3.97 15.17
C LEU A 24 6.51 4.60 16.22
N ILE A 25 7.03 5.80 15.96
CA ILE A 25 7.95 6.53 16.84
C ILE A 25 7.33 6.87 18.22
N PRO A 26 6.11 7.44 18.32
CA PRO A 26 5.50 7.78 19.60
C PRO A 26 4.80 6.60 20.30
N MET A 27 4.54 5.47 19.62
CA MET A 27 3.80 4.36 20.22
C MET A 27 4.65 3.50 21.17
N LYS A 28 4.34 3.57 22.47
CA LYS A 28 4.96 2.73 23.52
C LYS A 28 4.41 1.30 23.62
N SER A 29 3.25 1.01 23.02
CA SER A 29 2.60 -0.30 23.12
C SER A 29 2.96 -1.19 21.94
N GLY A 30 3.64 -2.32 22.22
CA GLY A 30 4.03 -3.28 21.17
C GLY A 30 2.85 -3.91 20.42
N ARG A 31 1.71 -4.13 21.09
CA ARG A 31 0.46 -4.57 20.42
C ARG A 31 -0.10 -3.48 19.50
N GLY A 32 -0.06 -2.22 19.93
CA GLY A 32 -0.47 -1.08 19.12
C GLY A 32 0.41 -0.91 17.89
N GLN A 33 1.73 -1.04 18.04
CA GLN A 33 2.68 -1.01 16.92
C GLN A 33 2.41 -2.13 15.91
N PHE A 34 2.18 -3.35 16.37
CA PHE A 34 1.88 -4.48 15.49
C PHE A 34 0.60 -4.25 14.67
N VAL A 35 -0.47 -3.79 15.32
CA VAL A 35 -1.74 -3.48 14.64
C VAL A 35 -1.58 -2.34 13.64
N THR A 36 -0.88 -1.26 14.02
CA THR A 36 -0.61 -0.12 13.13
C THR A 36 0.19 -0.56 11.89
N VAL A 37 1.25 -1.35 12.08
CA VAL A 37 2.04 -1.91 10.97
C VAL A 37 1.18 -2.79 10.07
N PHE A 38 0.36 -3.67 10.67
CA PHE A 38 -0.53 -4.54 9.91
C PHE A 38 -1.55 -3.76 9.06
N ILE A 39 -2.16 -2.71 9.63
CA ILE A 39 -3.08 -1.84 8.91
C ILE A 39 -2.36 -1.09 7.79
N CYS A 40 -1.20 -0.49 8.07
CA CYS A 40 -0.40 0.23 7.06
C CYS A 40 0.03 -0.68 5.91
N LEU A 41 0.48 -1.90 6.21
CA LEU A 41 0.83 -2.90 5.20
C LEU A 41 -0.39 -3.33 4.37
N THR A 42 -1.55 -3.50 5.00
CA THR A 42 -2.79 -3.84 4.29
C THR A 42 -3.19 -2.72 3.32
N ILE A 43 -3.17 -1.47 3.77
CA ILE A 43 -3.47 -0.30 2.92
C ILE A 43 -2.47 -0.20 1.76
N ASN A 44 -1.17 -0.36 2.04
CA ASN A 44 -0.14 -0.33 0.99
C ASN A 44 -0.31 -1.48 -0.02
N GLY A 45 -0.65 -2.68 0.47
CA GLY A 45 -0.94 -3.84 -0.38
C GLY A 45 -2.13 -3.62 -1.31
N VAL A 46 -3.22 -3.01 -0.82
CA VAL A 46 -4.37 -2.65 -1.65
C VAL A 46 -3.99 -1.59 -2.69
N LEU A 47 -3.21 -0.57 -2.30
CA LEU A 47 -2.70 0.42 -3.23
C LEU A 47 -1.79 -0.21 -4.30
N ALA A 48 -0.98 -1.19 -3.93
CA ALA A 48 -0.12 -1.93 -4.87
C ALA A 48 -0.93 -2.78 -5.83
N ALA A 49 -1.94 -3.50 -5.34
CA ALA A 49 -2.88 -4.22 -6.20
C ALA A 49 -3.59 -3.27 -7.18
N TYR A 50 -4.02 -2.09 -6.71
CA TYR A 50 -4.64 -1.08 -7.55
C TYR A 50 -3.65 -0.50 -8.58
N TYR A 51 -2.40 -0.24 -8.18
CA TYR A 51 -1.32 0.17 -9.08
C TYR A 51 -1.08 -0.85 -10.18
N SER A 52 -0.95 -2.14 -9.84
CA SER A 52 -0.77 -3.22 -10.81
C SER A 52 -1.95 -3.35 -11.77
N CYS A 53 -3.18 -3.15 -11.26
CA CYS A 53 -4.40 -3.15 -12.08
C CYS A 53 -4.50 -1.95 -13.04
N LEU A 54 -3.75 -0.86 -12.81
CA LEU A 54 -3.76 0.31 -13.70
C LEU A 54 -3.01 0.06 -15.02
N ASP A 55 -2.02 -0.85 -15.06
CA ASP A 55 -1.30 -1.22 -16.29
C ASP A 55 -2.03 -2.29 -17.10
N ARG A 56 -2.39 -3.38 -16.43
CA ARG A 56 -3.13 -4.50 -17.00
C ARG A 56 -4.06 -5.01 -15.92
N ARG A 57 -5.35 -5.12 -16.22
CA ARG A 57 -6.32 -5.75 -15.33
C ARG A 57 -6.14 -7.26 -15.53
N PRO A 58 -5.47 -7.99 -14.62
CA PRO A 58 -5.37 -9.44 -14.78
C PRO A 58 -6.76 -10.02 -14.59
N ALA A 59 -7.18 -10.92 -15.47
CA ALA A 59 -8.52 -11.48 -15.42
C ALA A 59 -8.67 -12.44 -14.22
N THR A 60 -7.55 -12.94 -13.68
CA THR A 60 -7.52 -13.87 -12.55
C THR A 60 -6.33 -13.62 -11.61
N PHE A 61 -6.51 -13.98 -10.32
CA PHE A 61 -5.46 -13.90 -9.28
C PHE A 61 -4.19 -14.70 -9.65
N ARG A 62 -4.35 -15.77 -10.44
CA ARG A 62 -3.26 -16.60 -10.95
C ARG A 62 -2.40 -15.89 -12.01
N GLU A 63 -2.99 -14.98 -12.78
CA GLU A 63 -2.23 -14.10 -13.69
C GLU A 63 -1.51 -12.99 -12.93
N TRP A 64 -2.13 -12.48 -11.85
CA TRP A 64 -1.51 -11.47 -10.99
C TRP A 64 -0.22 -12.00 -10.31
N LEU A 65 -0.19 -13.28 -9.92
CA LEU A 65 0.99 -13.95 -9.34
C LEU A 65 2.09 -14.29 -10.35
N LYS A 66 1.82 -14.21 -11.66
CA LYS A 66 2.77 -14.52 -12.73
C LYS A 66 3.38 -13.27 -13.39
N MET A 67 2.81 -12.08 -13.16
CA MET A 67 3.39 -10.79 -13.55
C MET A 67 4.49 -10.39 -12.57
#